data_AF-A7X5Q3-F1
#
_entry.id   AF-A7X5Q3-F1
#
_cell.length_a   1.000
_cell.length_b   1.000
_cell.length_c   1.000
_cell.angle_alpha   90.00
_cell.angle_beta   90.00
_cell.angle_gamma   90.00
#
_symmetry.space_group_name_H-M   'P 1'
#
loop_
_entity.id
_entity.type
_entity.pdbx_description
1 polymer ?
#
loop_
_entity_poly.entity_id
_entity_poly.type
_entity_poly.pdbx_seq_one_letter_code
_entity_poly.pdbx_strand_id
1 'polypeptide(L)'
;SPSPEPRYCDVCQTCFRDANHASSTAHLLALPRGPRPPHPPPGFPVSSPGFRLLLRGGWEPGTGLGPHGQGRAEPVATVLKRDQEGLGYGQPPRPRVTHFPAGDPRAVRGPDRDLRTPRAATLGKRKEKRREEKSRAWERNLRTYMNLDF
;
A
#
# COMPACT_ATOMS: atom_id res chain seq x y z
N SER A 1 -57.58 -32.28 15.72
CA SER A 1 -57.00 -31.54 14.58
C SER A 1 -56.22 -32.51 13.73
N PRO A 2 -56.45 -32.60 12.41
CA PRO A 2 -55.66 -33.51 11.56
C PRO A 2 -54.20 -33.06 11.59
N SER A 3 -53.28 -34.00 11.83
CA SER A 3 -51.84 -33.75 11.74
C SER A 3 -51.46 -33.49 10.28
N PRO A 4 -50.52 -32.56 10.01
CA PRO A 4 -50.10 -32.29 8.64
C PRO A 4 -49.45 -33.53 8.02
N GLU A 5 -49.87 -33.86 6.79
CA GLU A 5 -49.30 -34.96 6.02
C GLU A 5 -47.82 -34.70 5.71
N PRO A 6 -46.96 -35.75 5.71
CA PRO A 6 -45.55 -35.60 5.41
C PRO A 6 -45.33 -35.21 3.95
N ARG A 7 -44.51 -34.17 3.72
CA ARG A 7 -44.12 -33.67 2.39
C ARG A 7 -42.63 -33.88 2.17
N TYR A 8 -42.23 -34.15 0.94
CA TYR A 8 -40.82 -34.30 0.56
C TYR A 8 -40.24 -32.98 0.07
N CYS A 9 -38.97 -32.71 0.38
CA CYS A 9 -38.23 -31.54 -0.07
C CYS A 9 -37.03 -31.95 -0.91
N ASP A 10 -36.95 -31.51 -2.17
CA ASP A 10 -35.85 -31.84 -3.08
C ASP A 10 -34.52 -31.18 -2.70
N VAL A 11 -34.58 -30.04 -1.99
CA VAL A 11 -33.39 -29.30 -1.51
C VAL A 11 -32.75 -30.00 -0.32
N CYS A 12 -33.56 -30.46 0.64
CA CYS A 12 -33.09 -31.13 1.85
C CYS A 12 -32.97 -32.65 1.70
N GLN A 13 -33.56 -33.22 0.64
CA GLN A 13 -33.70 -34.65 0.38
C GLN A 13 -34.32 -35.44 1.55
N THR A 14 -35.22 -34.81 2.31
CA THR A 14 -35.87 -35.40 3.49
C THR A 14 -37.37 -35.12 3.52
N CYS A 15 -38.11 -36.01 4.21
CA CYS A 15 -39.53 -35.82 4.48
C CYS A 15 -39.72 -34.95 5.74
N PHE A 16 -40.57 -33.93 5.66
CA PHE A 16 -40.90 -33.02 6.76
C PHE A 16 -42.41 -32.95 7.01
N ARG A 17 -42.81 -32.61 8.24
CA ARG A 17 -44.23 -32.38 8.61
C ARG A 17 -44.52 -30.94 9.03
N ASP A 18 -43.47 -30.16 9.27
CA ASP A 18 -43.60 -28.79 9.76
C ASP A 18 -44.05 -27.85 8.64
N ALA A 19 -45.04 -27.00 8.93
CA ALA A 19 -45.51 -25.97 7.99
C ALA A 19 -44.41 -24.94 7.64
N ASN A 20 -43.44 -24.73 8.54
CA ASN A 20 -42.38 -23.74 8.43
C ASN A 20 -41.05 -24.32 7.92
N HIS A 21 -41.05 -25.52 7.34
CA HIS A 21 -39.83 -26.14 6.82
C HIS A 21 -39.05 -25.21 5.88
N ALA A 22 -39.74 -24.53 4.95
CA ALA A 22 -39.12 -23.66 3.95
C ALA A 22 -38.45 -22.41 4.54
N SER A 23 -38.87 -21.95 5.72
CA SER A 23 -38.27 -20.82 6.43
C SER A 23 -37.30 -21.25 7.54
N SER A 24 -37.19 -22.56 7.79
CA SER A 24 -36.25 -23.08 8.79
C SER A 24 -34.81 -22.77 8.40
N THR A 25 -33.98 -22.46 9.40
CA THR A 25 -32.55 -22.21 9.21
C THR A 25 -31.84 -23.39 8.53
N ALA A 26 -32.27 -24.62 8.82
CA ALA A 26 -31.73 -25.82 8.17
C ALA A 26 -32.00 -25.85 6.66
N HIS A 27 -33.24 -25.53 6.23
CA HIS A 27 -33.60 -25.46 4.81
C HIS A 27 -32.86 -24.32 4.10
N LEU A 28 -32.82 -23.13 4.71
CA LEU A 28 -32.13 -21.96 4.15
C LEU A 28 -30.64 -22.20 3.93
N LEU A 29 -30.00 -23.03 4.78
CA LEU A 29 -28.60 -23.41 4.63
C LEU A 29 -28.36 -24.45 3.53
N ALA A 30 -29.35 -25.29 3.24
CA ALA A 30 -29.27 -26.34 2.21
C ALA A 30 -29.55 -25.80 0.79
N LEU A 31 -30.13 -24.59 0.66
CA LEU A 31 -30.40 -23.99 -0.65
C LEU A 31 -29.11 -23.85 -1.48
N PRO A 32 -29.16 -24.21 -2.78
CA PRO A 32 -28.02 -24.04 -3.67
C PRO A 32 -27.68 -22.54 -3.74
N ARG A 33 -26.46 -22.20 -3.30
CA ARG A 33 -25.94 -20.85 -3.44
C ARG A 33 -25.69 -20.64 -4.94
N GLY A 34 -26.35 -19.64 -5.52
CA GLY A 34 -26.11 -19.25 -6.91
C GLY A 34 -24.63 -18.93 -7.17
N PRO A 35 -24.22 -18.82 -8.45
CA PRO A 35 -22.86 -18.48 -8.80
C PRO A 35 -22.45 -17.19 -8.09
N ARG A 36 -21.38 -17.27 -7.30
CA ARG A 36 -20.80 -16.11 -6.63
C ARG A 36 -20.46 -15.08 -7.72
N PRO A 37 -20.89 -13.81 -7.62
CA PRO A 37 -20.51 -12.80 -8.59
C PRO A 37 -18.98 -12.79 -8.72
N PRO A 38 -18.46 -12.58 -9.94
CA PRO A 38 -17.02 -12.54 -10.17
C PRO A 38 -16.41 -11.56 -9.17
N HIS A 39 -15.38 -12.03 -8.49
CA HIS A 39 -14.71 -11.26 -7.45
C HIS A 39 -14.36 -9.88 -8.02
N PRO A 40 -14.61 -8.78 -7.28
CA PRO A 40 -14.17 -7.47 -7.72
C PRO A 40 -12.67 -7.54 -8.02
N PRO A 41 -12.20 -6.86 -9.08
CA PRO A 41 -10.80 -6.93 -9.48
C PRO A 41 -9.89 -6.63 -8.28
N PRO A 42 -8.83 -7.44 -8.09
CA PRO A 42 -7.97 -7.31 -6.92
C PRO A 42 -7.32 -5.92 -6.90
N GLY A 43 -7.62 -5.14 -5.87
CA GLY A 43 -6.98 -3.84 -5.65
C GLY A 43 -7.90 -2.72 -5.19
N PHE A 44 -9.22 -2.87 -5.24
CA PHE A 44 -10.15 -1.84 -4.78
C PHE A 44 -11.14 -2.36 -3.73
N PRO A 45 -11.19 -1.77 -2.52
CA PRO A 45 -12.25 -2.09 -1.58
C PRO A 45 -13.59 -1.64 -2.16
N VAL A 46 -14.56 -2.55 -2.22
CA VAL A 46 -15.91 -2.30 -2.73
C VAL A 46 -16.60 -1.13 -2.00
N SER A 47 -16.16 -0.84 -0.76
CA SER A 47 -16.65 0.25 0.09
C SER A 47 -16.10 1.63 -0.27
N SER A 48 -15.01 1.74 -1.02
CA SER A 48 -14.41 3.06 -1.28
C SER A 48 -15.28 3.93 -2.19
N PRO A 49 -15.30 5.26 -1.98
CA PRO A 49 -16.09 6.19 -2.79
C PRO A 49 -15.81 6.08 -4.30
N GLY A 50 -14.55 5.87 -4.68
CA GLY A 50 -14.16 5.73 -6.10
C GLY A 50 -14.84 4.56 -6.82
N PHE A 51 -15.04 3.42 -6.14
CA PHE A 51 -15.74 2.26 -6.72
C PHE A 51 -17.17 2.63 -7.08
N ARG A 52 -17.85 3.27 -6.13
CA ARG A 52 -19.26 3.68 -6.28
C ARG A 52 -19.41 4.72 -7.38
N LEU A 53 -18.42 5.61 -7.56
CA LEU A 53 -18.42 6.56 -8.66
C LEU A 53 -18.24 5.88 -10.02
N LEU A 54 -17.33 4.90 -10.13
CA LEU A 54 -17.14 4.13 -11.36
C LEU A 54 -18.43 3.38 -11.75
N LEU A 55 -19.03 2.67 -10.81
CA LEU A 55 -20.31 1.97 -11.03
C LEU A 55 -21.42 2.92 -11.49
N ARG A 56 -21.55 4.09 -10.85
CA ARG A 56 -22.53 5.11 -11.25
C ARG A 56 -22.27 5.66 -12.66
N GLY A 57 -21.03 5.64 -13.11
CA GLY A 57 -20.63 6.01 -14.47
C GLY A 57 -20.86 4.92 -15.51
N GLY A 58 -21.48 3.79 -15.15
CA GLY A 58 -21.74 2.68 -16.07
C GLY A 58 -20.52 1.80 -16.34
N TRP A 59 -19.48 1.88 -15.49
CA TRP A 59 -18.35 0.95 -15.56
C TRP A 59 -18.67 -0.37 -14.87
N GLU A 60 -18.38 -1.48 -15.55
CA GLU A 60 -18.58 -2.83 -15.03
C GLU A 60 -17.32 -3.38 -14.34
N PRO A 61 -17.44 -3.96 -13.14
CA PRO A 61 -16.30 -4.56 -12.44
C PRO A 61 -15.61 -5.64 -13.26
N GLY A 62 -14.29 -5.53 -13.39
CA GLY A 62 -13.46 -6.51 -14.11
C GLY A 62 -13.28 -6.20 -15.59
N THR A 63 -13.98 -5.20 -16.14
CA THR A 63 -13.72 -4.71 -17.50
C THR A 63 -12.75 -3.53 -17.50
N GLY A 64 -12.05 -3.35 -18.61
CA GLY A 64 -11.31 -2.12 -18.87
C GLY A 64 -12.21 -0.88 -18.93
N LEU A 65 -11.60 0.30 -18.87
CA LEU A 65 -12.29 1.56 -19.18
C LEU A 65 -12.41 1.78 -20.69
N GLY A 66 -13.32 2.64 -21.12
CA GLY A 66 -13.54 3.00 -22.52
C GLY A 66 -14.84 2.43 -23.11
N PRO A 67 -15.27 2.90 -24.30
CA PRO A 67 -16.60 2.62 -24.85
C PRO A 67 -16.93 1.13 -24.99
N HIS A 68 -15.92 0.30 -25.29
CA HIS A 68 -16.07 -1.16 -25.42
C HIS A 68 -15.23 -1.91 -24.37
N GLY A 69 -14.86 -1.26 -23.27
CA GLY A 69 -14.00 -1.85 -22.24
C GLY A 69 -12.58 -2.18 -22.74
N GLN A 70 -12.12 -1.54 -23.81
CA GLN A 70 -10.82 -1.78 -24.45
C GLN A 70 -9.60 -1.37 -23.61
N GLY A 71 -9.82 -0.61 -22.55
CA GLY A 71 -8.78 -0.23 -21.61
C GLY A 71 -8.27 -1.42 -20.82
N ARG A 72 -7.18 -1.21 -20.09
CA ARG A 72 -6.61 -2.22 -19.21
C ARG A 72 -7.41 -2.29 -17.91
N ALA A 73 -7.79 -3.49 -17.48
CA ALA A 73 -8.52 -3.71 -16.22
C ALA A 73 -7.60 -3.69 -14.99
N GLU A 74 -6.37 -4.21 -15.14
CA GLU A 74 -5.40 -4.29 -14.05
C GLU A 74 -4.41 -3.12 -14.07
N PRO A 75 -3.92 -2.63 -12.92
CA PRO A 75 -2.89 -1.60 -12.89
C PRO A 75 -1.56 -2.03 -13.52
N VAL A 76 -0.79 -1.07 -14.04
CA VAL A 76 0.56 -1.30 -14.61
C VAL A 76 1.56 -1.56 -13.49
N ALA A 77 2.26 -2.69 -13.55
CA ALA A 77 3.37 -2.97 -12.65
C ALA A 77 4.61 -2.17 -13.08
N THR A 78 5.23 -1.46 -12.14
CA THR A 78 6.38 -0.58 -12.37
C THR A 78 7.60 -0.97 -11.54
N VAL A 79 8.77 -0.47 -11.92
CA VAL A 79 10.01 -0.60 -11.14
C VAL A 79 10.37 0.77 -10.60
N LEU A 80 10.51 0.88 -9.28
CA LEU A 80 11.04 2.08 -8.63
C LEU A 80 12.56 1.98 -8.54
N LYS A 81 13.24 2.78 -9.37
CA LYS A 81 14.69 2.94 -9.30
C LYS A 81 15.07 3.87 -8.15
N ARG A 82 15.94 3.39 -7.25
CA ARG A 82 16.44 4.16 -6.09
C ARG A 82 17.95 4.36 -6.09
N ASP A 83 18.65 3.51 -6.85
CA ASP A 83 20.09 3.60 -7.06
C ASP A 83 20.46 4.72 -8.03
N GLN A 84 21.77 4.92 -8.19
CA GLN A 84 22.38 5.80 -9.18
C GLN A 84 23.10 5.01 -10.28
N GLU A 85 22.84 3.71 -10.40
CA GLU A 85 23.54 2.84 -11.35
C GLU A 85 22.98 3.02 -12.78
N GLY A 86 23.71 2.54 -13.79
CA GLY A 86 23.24 2.54 -15.17
C GLY A 86 21.97 1.70 -15.34
N LEU A 87 21.08 2.10 -16.24
CA LEU A 87 19.94 1.25 -16.60
C LEU A 87 20.47 -0.05 -17.24
N GLY A 88 19.91 -1.20 -16.85
CA GLY A 88 20.35 -2.51 -17.35
C GLY A 88 21.61 -3.06 -16.65
N TYR A 89 22.20 -2.33 -15.71
CA TYR A 89 23.27 -2.83 -14.87
C TYR A 89 22.71 -3.64 -13.70
N GLY A 90 23.35 -4.78 -13.38
CA GLY A 90 22.92 -5.67 -12.31
C GLY A 90 21.74 -6.59 -12.68
N GLN A 91 21.12 -7.18 -11.65
CA GLN A 91 19.98 -8.08 -11.83
C GLN A 91 18.70 -7.28 -12.15
N PRO A 92 17.89 -7.70 -13.13
CA PRO A 92 16.69 -6.98 -13.50
C PRO A 92 15.69 -6.96 -12.33
N PRO A 93 15.27 -5.77 -11.87
CA PRO A 93 14.32 -5.65 -10.77
C PRO A 93 12.93 -6.14 -11.19
N ARG A 94 12.23 -6.77 -10.25
CA ARG A 94 10.87 -7.27 -10.50
C ARG A 94 9.85 -6.11 -10.46
N PRO A 95 9.05 -5.90 -11.52
CA PRO A 95 8.01 -4.87 -11.54
C PRO A 95 6.88 -5.19 -10.54
N ARG A 96 6.31 -4.16 -9.92
CA ARG A 96 5.24 -4.27 -8.90
C ARG A 96 4.20 -3.18 -9.09
N VAL A 97 2.93 -3.48 -8.80
CA VAL A 97 1.82 -2.51 -8.89
C VAL A 97 1.95 -1.39 -7.86
N THR A 98 2.34 -1.73 -6.62
CA THR A 98 2.66 -0.76 -5.57
C THR A 98 4.01 -1.11 -4.95
N HIS A 99 4.82 -0.09 -4.68
CA HIS A 99 6.10 -0.25 -3.96
C HIS A 99 5.94 -0.12 -2.44
N PHE A 100 4.89 0.56 -2.00
CA PHE A 100 4.64 0.88 -0.59
C PHE A 100 3.14 0.86 -0.28
N PRO A 101 2.75 0.51 0.96
CA PRO A 101 1.41 0.76 1.47
C PRO A 101 1.18 2.26 1.74
N ALA A 102 -0.10 2.64 1.91
CA ALA A 102 -0.46 4.00 2.28
C ALA A 102 0.21 4.41 3.60
N GLY A 103 0.82 5.60 3.60
CA GLY A 103 1.52 6.14 4.79
C GLY A 103 2.91 5.55 5.07
N ASP A 104 3.47 4.71 4.19
CA ASP A 104 4.80 4.13 4.44
C ASP A 104 5.91 5.21 4.35
N PRO A 105 6.69 5.44 5.42
CA PRO A 105 7.80 6.38 5.40
C PRO A 105 8.89 5.99 4.38
N ARG A 106 8.99 4.72 3.99
CA ARG A 106 9.90 4.29 2.93
C ARG A 106 9.59 4.96 1.60
N ALA A 107 8.34 5.35 1.32
CA ALA A 107 7.96 5.99 0.06
C ALA A 107 8.67 7.34 -0.15
N VAL A 108 8.90 8.08 0.94
CA VAL A 108 9.50 9.43 0.96
C VAL A 108 10.97 9.42 1.34
N ARG A 109 11.51 8.30 1.83
CA ARG A 109 12.95 8.18 2.13
C ARG A 109 13.76 8.36 0.85
N GLY A 110 14.55 9.42 0.82
CA GLY A 110 15.61 9.60 -0.17
C GLY A 110 16.73 8.57 0.01
N PRO A 111 17.68 8.49 -0.93
CA PRO A 111 18.88 7.68 -0.77
C PRO A 111 19.57 8.07 0.54
N ASP A 112 20.04 7.06 1.27
CA ASP A 112 20.70 7.20 2.57
C ASP A 112 21.79 8.28 2.47
N ARG A 113 21.56 9.40 3.16
CA ARG A 113 22.52 10.53 3.18
C ARG A 113 23.71 10.23 4.09
N ASP A 114 23.61 9.23 4.95
CA ASP A 114 24.65 8.85 5.90
C ASP A 114 25.76 8.05 5.20
N LEU A 115 25.45 7.36 4.08
CA LEU A 115 26.45 6.81 3.15
C LEU A 115 27.16 7.88 2.32
N ARG A 116 26.66 9.13 2.26
CA ARG A 116 27.30 10.18 1.47
C ARG A 116 28.49 10.73 2.23
N THR A 117 29.65 10.11 2.04
CA THR A 117 30.91 10.63 2.56
C THR A 117 31.10 12.07 2.07
N PRO A 118 31.30 13.05 2.98
CA PRO A 118 31.53 14.42 2.57
C PRO A 118 32.80 14.50 1.71
N ARG A 119 32.77 15.32 0.66
CA ARG A 119 33.92 15.51 -0.23
C ARG A 119 35.13 15.96 0.59
N ALA A 120 36.32 15.47 0.23
CA ALA A 120 37.57 15.81 0.92
C ALA A 120 37.78 17.34 1.05
N ALA A 121 37.40 18.11 0.03
CA ALA A 121 37.43 19.57 0.05
C ALA A 121 36.53 20.18 1.15
N THR A 122 35.34 19.60 1.38
CA THR A 122 34.40 20.04 2.42
C THR A 122 34.94 19.72 3.81
N LEU A 123 35.61 18.57 3.98
CA LEU A 123 36.30 18.21 5.22
C LEU A 123 37.48 19.14 5.53
N GLY A 124 38.27 19.48 4.50
CA GLY A 124 39.38 20.44 4.61
C GLY A 124 38.90 21.81 5.10
N LYS A 125 37.88 22.37 4.45
CA LYS A 125 37.32 23.68 4.82
C LYS A 125 36.75 23.71 6.25
N ARG A 126 36.13 22.60 6.69
CA ARG A 126 35.60 22.47 8.06
C ARG A 126 36.73 22.37 9.10
N LYS A 127 37.82 21.66 8.78
CA LYS A 127 39.00 21.53 9.64
C LYS A 127 39.76 22.86 9.77
N GLU A 128 39.89 23.59 8.66
CA GLU A 128 40.50 24.92 8.63
C GLU A 128 39.71 25.92 9.48
N LYS A 129 38.38 26.01 9.27
CA LYS A 129 37.51 26.86 10.10
C LYS A 129 37.63 26.53 11.60
N ARG A 130 37.68 25.24 11.95
CA ARG A 130 37.85 24.81 13.36
C ARG A 130 39.24 25.21 13.93
N ARG A 131 40.28 25.22 13.10
CA ARG A 131 41.63 25.67 13.49
C ARG A 131 41.66 27.19 13.70
N GLU A 132 41.01 27.93 12.82
CA GLU A 132 40.85 29.39 12.94
C GLU A 132 40.05 29.78 14.19
N GLU A 133 38.94 29.10 14.45
CA GLU A 133 38.14 29.29 15.68
C GLU A 133 38.95 29.02 16.94
N LYS A 134 39.76 27.95 16.95
CA LYS A 134 40.70 27.66 18.05
C LYS A 134 41.75 28.76 18.19
N SER A 135 42.31 29.26 17.09
CA SER A 135 43.28 30.37 17.11
C SER A 135 42.66 31.63 17.71
N ARG A 136 41.45 31.99 17.27
CA ARG A 136 40.70 33.15 17.78
C ARG A 136 40.31 32.99 19.25
N ALA A 137 39.96 31.77 19.68
CA ALA A 137 39.65 31.48 21.08
C ALA A 137 40.91 31.55 21.95
N TRP A 138 42.04 31.02 21.46
CA TRP A 138 43.33 31.11 22.13
C TRP A 138 43.79 32.55 22.28
N GLU A 139 43.71 33.36 21.22
CA GLU A 139 44.03 34.79 21.29
C GLU A 139 43.13 35.56 22.27
N ARG A 140 41.82 35.25 22.30
CA ARG A 140 40.90 35.84 23.29
C ARG A 140 41.32 35.46 24.70
N ASN A 141 41.59 34.19 24.95
CA ASN A 141 41.99 33.69 26.27
C ASN A 141 43.34 34.30 26.71
N LEU A 142 44.31 34.38 25.79
CA LEU A 142 45.59 35.05 26.03
C LEU A 142 45.41 36.52 26.38
N ARG A 143 44.58 37.26 25.63
CA ARG A 143 44.24 38.66 25.96
C ARG A 143 43.58 38.74 27.34
N THR A 144 42.64 37.86 27.68
CA THR A 144 42.01 37.87 29.00
C THR A 144 43.02 37.57 30.11
N TYR A 145 43.91 36.59 29.93
CA TYR A 145 44.95 36.24 30.90
C TYR A 145 45.97 37.37 31.12
N MET A 146 46.41 38.03 30.06
CA MET A 146 47.37 39.15 30.13
C MET A 146 46.70 40.49 30.50
N ASN A 147 45.36 40.58 30.51
CA ASN A 147 44.63 41.72 31.08
C ASN A 147 44.21 41.48 32.54
N LEU A 148 44.58 40.33 33.14
CA LEU A 148 44.46 40.07 34.57
C LEU A 148 45.79 40.44 35.25
N ASP A 149 46.22 41.68 35.12
CA ASP A 149 47.21 42.29 36.01
C ASP A 149 46.44 43.20 36.98
N PHE A 150 46.39 42.77 38.25
CA PHE A 150 46.01 43.45 39.52
C PHE A 150 44.87 44.49 39.52
#